data_AF-A0A7Y0H3Q6-F1
#
_entry.id   AF-A0A7Y0H3Q6-F1
#
_cell.length_a   1.000
_cell.length_b   1.000
_cell.length_c   1.000
_cell.angle_alpha   90.00
_cell.angle_beta   90.00
_cell.angle_gamma   90.00
#
_symmetry.space_group_name_H-M   'P 1'
#
loop_
_entity.id
_entity.type
_entity.pdbx_description
1 polymer ?
#
loop_
_entity_poly.entity_id
_entity_poly.type
_entity_poly.pdbx_seq_one_letter_code
_entity_poly.pdbx_strand_id
1 'polypeptide(L)'
;TAPVLADAERALHAAALELATVVLGCELADGERSARTALARVLDDPQVSGVHTVRLSPRDLDALRAAGGVPDIAGLELVADPTLAPGDAIGRHPDGSLDARITTALARARAALLGTDAAPSTMPHQRGPLA
;
A
#
# COMPACT_ATOMS: atom_id res chain seq x y z
N THR A 1 21.51 -22.75 18.71
CA THR A 1 20.25 -22.07 19.14
C THR A 1 19.88 -20.91 18.24
N ALA A 2 20.83 -20.09 17.77
CA ALA A 2 20.57 -19.02 16.79
C ALA A 2 19.77 -19.42 15.51
N PRO A 3 20.01 -20.57 14.84
CA PRO A 3 19.27 -20.90 13.62
C PRO A 3 17.78 -21.20 13.85
N VAL A 4 17.44 -21.86 14.97
CA VAL A 4 16.04 -22.19 15.32
C VAL A 4 15.23 -20.93 15.61
N LEU A 5 15.85 -19.92 16.23
CA LEU A 5 15.18 -18.64 16.50
C LEU A 5 14.88 -17.88 15.20
N ALA A 6 15.83 -17.84 14.26
CA ALA A 6 15.63 -17.20 12.96
C ALA A 6 14.54 -17.88 12.13
N ASP A 7 14.45 -19.21 12.19
CA ASP A 7 13.38 -19.95 11.51
C ASP A 7 12.00 -19.71 12.15
N ALA A 8 11.94 -19.64 13.48
CA ALA A 8 10.72 -19.29 14.20
C ALA A 8 10.24 -17.87 13.89
N GLU A 9 11.16 -16.89 13.83
CA GLU A 9 10.85 -15.50 13.47
C GLU A 9 10.31 -15.40 12.03
N ARG A 10 10.96 -16.08 11.08
CA ARG A 10 10.49 -16.13 9.68
C ARG A 10 9.10 -16.76 9.57
N ALA A 11 8.84 -17.85 10.30
CA ALA A 11 7.54 -18.49 10.33
C ALA A 11 6.47 -17.57 10.93
N LEU A 12 6.81 -16.84 11.99
CA LEU A 12 5.91 -15.86 12.61
C LEU A 12 5.56 -14.72 11.64
N HIS A 13 6.55 -14.13 10.96
CA HIS A 13 6.31 -13.08 9.97
C HIS A 13 5.45 -13.59 8.81
N ALA A 14 5.69 -14.80 8.32
CA ALA A 14 4.89 -15.41 7.26
C ALA A 14 3.43 -15.59 7.69
N ALA A 15 3.18 -16.16 8.88
CA ALA A 15 1.84 -16.37 9.41
C ALA A 15 1.10 -15.03 9.67
N ALA A 16 1.81 -14.02 10.19
CA ALA A 16 1.24 -12.69 10.40
C ALA A 16 0.83 -12.03 9.08
N LEU A 17 1.66 -12.13 8.04
CA LEU A 17 1.36 -11.62 6.70
C LEU A 17 0.18 -12.35 6.05
N GLU A 18 0.08 -13.66 6.22
CA GLU A 18 -1.04 -14.46 5.75
C GLU A 18 -2.35 -13.98 6.40
N LEU A 19 -2.38 -13.90 7.72
CA LEU A 19 -3.53 -13.40 8.47
C LEU A 19 -3.92 -11.98 8.04
N ALA A 20 -2.95 -11.07 7.95
CA ALA A 20 -3.20 -9.70 7.53
C ALA A 20 -3.78 -9.63 6.11
N THR A 21 -3.29 -10.47 5.19
CA THR A 21 -3.81 -10.55 3.81
C THR A 21 -5.27 -11.01 3.80
N VAL A 22 -5.62 -12.01 4.61
CA VAL A 22 -7.01 -12.50 4.74
C VAL A 22 -7.91 -11.40 5.30
N VAL A 23 -7.51 -10.74 6.37
CA VAL A 23 -8.28 -9.64 6.99
C VAL A 23 -8.49 -8.50 5.99
N LEU A 24 -7.44 -8.09 5.28
CA LEU A 24 -7.54 -7.06 4.23
C LEU A 24 -8.48 -7.50 3.11
N GLY A 25 -8.43 -8.77 2.68
CA GLY A 25 -9.36 -9.30 1.68
C GLY A 25 -10.83 -9.16 2.12
N CYS A 26 -11.12 -9.43 3.39
CA CYS A 26 -12.45 -9.22 3.97
C CYS A 26 -12.86 -7.74 4.00
N GLU A 27 -11.98 -6.84 4.43
CA GLU A 27 -12.29 -5.40 4.45
C GLU A 27 -12.50 -4.83 3.04
N LEU A 28 -11.74 -5.32 2.06
CA LEU A 28 -11.88 -4.93 0.64
C LEU A 28 -13.06 -5.61 -0.06
N ALA A 29 -13.75 -6.55 0.59
CA ALA A 29 -14.98 -7.16 0.07
C ALA A 29 -16.18 -6.19 0.15
N ASP A 30 -16.18 -5.27 1.12
CA ASP A 30 -17.11 -4.15 1.15
C ASP A 30 -16.66 -3.09 0.13
N GLY A 31 -17.35 -3.04 -1.02
CA GLY A 31 -16.97 -2.17 -2.13
C GLY A 31 -17.02 -0.68 -1.79
N GLU A 32 -17.99 -0.24 -0.98
CA GLU A 32 -18.07 1.17 -0.59
C GLU A 32 -16.94 1.53 0.37
N ARG A 33 -16.76 0.74 1.44
CA ARG A 33 -15.70 0.99 2.44
C ARG A 33 -14.32 0.93 1.80
N SER A 34 -14.08 -0.07 0.95
CA SER A 34 -12.87 -0.23 0.15
C SER A 34 -12.58 1.04 -0.64
N ALA A 35 -13.55 1.49 -1.45
CA ALA A 35 -13.39 2.62 -2.33
C ALA A 35 -13.16 3.94 -1.57
N ARG A 36 -13.90 4.18 -0.48
CA ARG A 36 -13.69 5.37 0.37
C ARG A 36 -12.32 5.38 1.01
N THR A 37 -11.85 4.23 1.48
CA THR A 37 -10.51 4.12 2.09
C THR A 37 -9.42 4.30 1.04
N ALA A 38 -9.61 3.76 -0.16
CA ALA A 38 -8.69 3.95 -1.28
C ALA A 38 -8.58 5.43 -1.68
N LEU A 39 -9.72 6.14 -1.77
CA LEU A 39 -9.74 7.56 -2.03
C LEU A 39 -9.11 8.39 -0.90
N ALA A 40 -9.41 8.07 0.36
CA ALA A 40 -8.84 8.76 1.52
C ALA A 40 -7.30 8.68 1.51
N ARG A 41 -6.71 7.54 1.17
CA ARG A 41 -5.23 7.41 1.05
C ARG A 41 -4.63 8.36 0.01
N VAL A 42 -5.37 8.68 -1.04
CA VAL A 42 -4.91 9.64 -2.04
C VAL A 42 -5.13 11.08 -1.57
N LEU A 43 -6.21 11.37 -0.83
CA LEU A 43 -6.56 12.73 -0.43
C LEU A 43 -5.85 13.21 0.86
N ASP A 44 -5.52 12.29 1.76
CA ASP A 44 -4.89 12.59 3.05
C ASP A 44 -3.36 12.82 2.94
N ASP A 45 -2.77 12.62 1.76
CA ASP A 45 -1.34 12.87 1.56
C ASP A 45 -1.08 14.40 1.55
N PRO A 46 -0.20 14.95 2.40
CA PRO A 46 0.05 16.39 2.47
C PRO A 46 0.58 17.03 1.17
N GLN A 47 1.10 16.22 0.23
CA GLN A 47 1.55 16.67 -1.09
C GLN A 47 0.38 16.85 -2.10
N VAL A 48 -0.86 16.66 -1.66
CA VAL A 48 -2.08 16.61 -2.48
C VAL A 48 -2.56 17.96 -3.02
N SER A 49 -1.86 19.07 -2.75
CA SER A 49 -2.20 20.36 -3.36
C SER A 49 -2.09 20.26 -4.89
N GLY A 50 -3.18 19.92 -5.56
CA GLY A 50 -3.26 19.73 -7.02
C GLY A 50 -3.49 18.29 -7.50
N VAL A 51 -4.06 17.36 -6.72
CA VAL A 51 -4.55 16.09 -7.33
C VAL A 51 -5.68 16.48 -8.28
N HIS A 52 -5.49 16.24 -9.58
CA HIS A 52 -6.53 16.49 -10.58
C HIS A 52 -7.27 15.23 -10.97
N THR A 53 -6.63 14.06 -10.83
CA THR A 53 -7.24 12.80 -11.23
C THR A 53 -6.90 11.70 -10.25
N VAL A 54 -7.90 10.95 -9.80
CA VAL A 54 -7.71 9.73 -9.03
C VAL A 54 -8.20 8.56 -9.87
N ARG A 55 -7.30 7.60 -10.10
CA ARG A 55 -7.60 6.34 -10.77
C ARG A 55 -7.97 5.31 -9.72
N LEU A 56 -9.10 4.65 -9.92
CA LEU A 56 -9.63 3.60 -9.05
C LEU A 56 -10.02 2.38 -9.89
N SER A 57 -10.21 1.23 -9.25
CA SER A 57 -10.81 0.09 -9.94
C SER A 57 -12.25 0.42 -10.40
N PRO A 58 -12.75 -0.16 -11.50
CA PRO A 58 -14.13 0.08 -11.94
C PRO A 58 -15.15 -0.27 -10.87
N ARG A 59 -14.91 -1.37 -10.13
CA ARG A 59 -15.75 -1.81 -9.00
C ARG A 59 -15.85 -0.74 -7.91
N ASP A 60 -14.73 -0.16 -7.51
CA ASP A 60 -14.70 0.86 -6.45
C ASP A 60 -15.37 2.15 -6.91
N LEU A 61 -15.16 2.56 -8.17
CA LEU A 61 -15.82 3.74 -8.73
C LEU A 61 -17.34 3.57 -8.81
N ASP A 62 -17.81 2.39 -9.23
CA ASP A 62 -19.24 2.08 -9.27
C ASP A 62 -19.83 2.03 -7.87
N ALA A 63 -19.11 1.49 -6.88
CA ALA A 63 -19.53 1.50 -5.48
C ALA A 63 -19.66 2.93 -4.92
N LEU A 64 -18.70 3.83 -5.20
CA LEU A 64 -18.79 5.24 -4.80
C LEU A 64 -19.98 5.95 -5.44
N ARG A 65 -20.22 5.70 -6.74
CA ARG A 65 -21.38 6.26 -7.46
C ARG A 65 -22.69 5.77 -6.87
N ALA A 66 -22.79 4.48 -6.55
CA ALA A 66 -23.97 3.89 -5.93
C ALA A 66 -24.24 4.43 -4.52
N ALA A 67 -23.18 4.73 -3.75
CA ALA A 67 -23.25 5.22 -2.37
C ALA A 67 -23.55 6.74 -2.25
N GLY A 68 -24.01 7.39 -3.32
CA GLY A 68 -24.35 8.82 -3.29
C GLY A 68 -23.24 9.76 -3.78
N GLY A 69 -22.18 9.22 -4.37
CA GLY A 69 -21.27 9.97 -5.24
C GLY A 69 -19.89 10.26 -4.67
N VAL A 70 -19.10 10.89 -5.54
CA VAL A 70 -17.71 11.33 -5.32
C VAL A 70 -17.72 12.62 -4.49
N PRO A 71 -16.78 12.82 -3.54
CA PRO A 71 -16.66 14.12 -2.87
C PRO A 71 -16.49 15.24 -3.91
N ASP A 72 -17.33 16.27 -3.80
CA ASP A 72 -17.31 17.44 -4.69
C ASP A 72 -16.11 18.32 -4.34
N ILE A 73 -14.95 17.91 -4.84
CA ILE A 73 -13.68 18.62 -4.68
C ILE A 73 -13.38 19.29 -6.01
N ALA A 74 -13.28 20.61 -6.00
CA ALA A 74 -13.03 21.41 -7.20
C ALA A 74 -11.76 20.91 -7.93
N GLY A 75 -11.93 20.50 -9.18
CA GLY A 75 -10.84 20.03 -10.04
C GLY A 75 -10.43 18.57 -9.85
N LEU A 76 -11.15 17.79 -9.02
CA LEU A 76 -10.92 16.36 -8.83
C LEU A 76 -11.75 15.53 -9.81
N GLU A 77 -11.08 14.74 -10.64
CA GLU A 77 -11.72 13.77 -11.55
C GLU A 77 -11.47 12.34 -11.04
N LEU A 78 -12.52 11.51 -10.95
CA LEU A 78 -12.34 10.07 -10.73
C LEU A 78 -12.43 9.31 -12.05
N VAL A 79 -11.42 8.47 -12.31
CA VAL A 79 -11.33 7.69 -13.54
C VAL A 79 -11.27 6.20 -13.18
N ALA A 80 -12.10 5.40 -13.86
CA ALA A 80 -12.03 3.95 -13.76
C ALA A 80 -10.80 3.43 -14.52
N ASP A 81 -10.04 2.55 -13.88
CA ASP A 81 -8.85 1.93 -14.42
C ASP A 81 -8.90 0.41 -14.20
N PRO A 82 -9.12 -0.40 -15.27
CA PRO A 82 -9.24 -1.85 -15.14
C PRO A 82 -7.93 -2.55 -14.76
N THR A 83 -6.80 -1.83 -14.75
CA THR A 83 -5.50 -2.38 -14.31
C THR A 83 -5.32 -2.36 -12.79
N LEU A 84 -6.20 -1.66 -12.05
CA LEU A 84 -6.15 -1.56 -10.60
C LEU A 84 -7.02 -2.64 -9.94
N ALA A 85 -6.49 -3.26 -8.89
CA ALA A 85 -7.25 -4.18 -8.07
C ALA A 85 -8.26 -3.42 -7.19
N PRO A 86 -9.33 -4.08 -6.70
CA PRO A 86 -10.21 -3.47 -5.70
C PRO A 86 -9.42 -2.98 -4.48
N GLY A 87 -9.68 -1.74 -4.05
CA GLY A 87 -8.99 -1.08 -2.94
C GLY A 87 -7.70 -0.36 -3.31
N ASP A 88 -7.25 -0.47 -4.56
CA ASP A 88 -6.10 0.28 -5.08
C ASP A 88 -6.51 1.65 -5.61
N ALA A 89 -5.64 2.63 -5.41
CA ALA A 89 -5.80 3.97 -5.94
C ALA A 89 -4.46 4.55 -6.41
N ILE A 90 -4.52 5.39 -7.45
CA ILE A 90 -3.39 6.21 -7.90
C ILE A 90 -3.86 7.65 -8.05
N GLY A 91 -3.19 8.59 -7.39
CA GLY A 91 -3.38 10.02 -7.61
C GLY A 91 -2.49 10.52 -8.75
N ARG A 92 -3.01 11.41 -9.61
CA ARG A 92 -2.23 12.14 -10.60
C ARG A 92 -2.28 13.65 -10.36
N HIS A 93 -1.11 14.24 -10.53
CA HIS A 93 -0.81 15.65 -10.42
C HIS A 93 -0.16 16.15 -11.71
N PRO A 94 -0.06 17.48 -11.93
CA PRO A 94 0.69 18.02 -13.05
C PRO A 94 2.16 17.59 -13.04
N ASP A 95 2.73 17.46 -11.84
CA ASP A 95 4.16 17.20 -11.62
C ASP A 95 4.50 15.72 -11.39
N GLY A 96 3.50 14.83 -11.39
CA GLY A 96 3.75 13.40 -11.16
C GLY A 96 2.55 12.55 -10.75
N SER A 97 2.83 11.40 -10.15
CA SER A 97 1.82 10.45 -9.66
C SER A 97 2.11 10.00 -8.24
N LEU A 98 1.06 9.90 -7.44
CA LEU A 98 1.06 9.33 -6.10
C LEU A 98 0.58 7.87 -6.17
N ASP A 99 1.42 6.93 -5.75
CA ASP A 99 1.05 5.53 -5.62
C ASP A 99 0.40 5.27 -4.26
N ALA A 100 -0.92 5.14 -4.25
CA ALA A 100 -1.73 4.83 -3.06
C ALA A 100 -2.30 3.40 -3.11
N ARG A 101 -1.70 2.50 -3.91
CA ARG A 101 -2.15 1.12 -4.07
C ARG A 101 -1.87 0.33 -2.79
N ILE A 102 -2.91 -0.24 -2.20
CA ILE A 102 -2.80 -1.09 -1.01
C ILE A 102 -2.04 -2.38 -1.33
N THR A 103 -2.18 -2.89 -2.55
CA THR A 103 -1.44 -4.07 -3.03
C THR A 103 0.06 -3.82 -3.03
N THR A 104 0.51 -2.64 -3.47
CA THR A 104 1.92 -2.26 -3.49
C THR A 104 2.45 -2.02 -2.08
N ALA A 105 1.65 -1.41 -1.19
CA ALA A 105 2.01 -1.28 0.21
C ALA A 105 2.21 -2.65 0.91
N LEU A 106 1.31 -3.61 0.66
CA LEU A 106 1.41 -4.97 1.20
C LEU A 106 2.64 -5.71 0.66
N ALA A 107 2.95 -5.56 -0.63
CA ALA A 107 4.15 -6.14 -1.23
C ALA A 107 5.44 -5.60 -0.58
N ARG A 108 5.51 -4.28 -0.32
CA ARG A 108 6.63 -3.66 0.40
C ARG A 108 6.76 -4.20 1.82
N ALA A 109 5.66 -4.28 2.57
CA ALA A 109 5.66 -4.84 3.92
C ALA A 109 6.16 -6.29 3.95
N ARG A 110 5.73 -7.11 2.98
CA ARG A 110 6.21 -8.49 2.83
C ARG A 110 7.71 -8.55 2.56
N ALA A 111 8.23 -7.71 1.65
CA ALA A 111 9.66 -7.68 1.32
C ALA A 111 10.52 -7.29 2.54
N ALA A 112 10.06 -6.29 3.31
CA ALA A 112 10.75 -5.83 4.52
C ALA A 112 10.77 -6.89 5.63
N LEU A 113 9.64 -7.56 5.89
CA LEU A 113 9.52 -8.55 6.97
C LEU A 113 10.19 -9.90 6.65
N LEU A 114 10.26 -10.27 5.37
CA LEU A 114 10.89 -11.53 4.94
C LEU A 114 12.36 -11.34 4.51
N GLY A 115 12.91 -10.13 4.61
CA GLY A 115 14.31 -9.84 4.35
C GLY A 115 14.72 -9.95 2.87
N THR A 116 13.79 -9.72 1.94
CA THR A 116 14.13 -9.63 0.51
C THR A 116 14.75 -8.27 0.15
N ASP A 117 14.56 -7.26 1.01
CA ASP A 117 15.31 -6.01 1.00
C ASP A 117 16.58 -6.16 1.84
N ALA A 118 17.64 -6.70 1.23
CA ALA A 118 18.96 -6.71 1.85
C ALA A 118 19.51 -5.27 1.89
N ALA A 119 19.16 -4.50 2.92
CA ALA A 119 19.98 -3.35 3.30
C ALA A 119 21.41 -3.86 3.55
N PRO A 120 22.45 -3.22 3.00
CA PRO A 120 23.82 -3.66 3.22
C PRO A 120 24.10 -3.61 4.72
N SER A 121 24.34 -4.80 5.30
CA SER A 121 24.83 -4.91 6.67
C SER A 121 26.16 -4.16 6.73
N THR A 122 26.14 -2.96 7.31
CA THR A 122 27.36 -2.23 7.66
C THR A 122 28.15 -3.10 8.63
N MET A 123 29.14 -3.82 8.10
CA MET A 123 30.10 -4.59 8.88
C MET A 123 30.90 -3.65 9.80
N PRO A 124 31.04 -3.96 11.09
CA PRO A 124 31.85 -3.14 11.98
C PRO A 124 33.34 -3.31 11.64
N HIS A 125 34.02 -2.18 11.45
CA HIS A 125 35.47 -2.12 11.25
C HIS A 125 36.22 -2.73 12.45
N GLN A 126 36.81 -3.91 12.29
CA GLN A 126 37.84 -4.38 13.22
C GLN A 126 39.16 -3.67 12.93
N ARG A 127 39.52 -2.69 13.75
CA ARG A 127 40.90 -2.18 13.83
C ARG A 127 41.72 -3.19 14.63
N GLY A 128 42.60 -3.92 13.95
CA GLY A 128 43.64 -4.73 14.59
C GLY A 128 44.66 -3.85 15.32
N PRO A 129 45.36 -4.36 16.34
CA PRO A 129 46.31 -3.58 17.11
C PRO A 129 47.62 -3.39 16.33
N LEU A 130 48.15 -2.16 16.33
CA LEU A 130 49.55 -1.89 15.97
C LEU A 130 50.39 -2.11 17.23
N ALA A 131 51.45 -2.90 17.04
CA ALA A 131 52.48 -3.25 18.02
C ALA A 131 53.29 -2.03 18.49
#